data_AF-A0ABD0TBT2-F1
#
_entry.id   AF-A0ABD0TBT2-F1
#
_cell.length_a   1.000
_cell.length_b   1.000
_cell.length_c   1.000
_cell.angle_alpha   90.00
_cell.angle_beta   90.00
_cell.angle_gamma   90.00
#
_symmetry.space_group_name_H-M   'P 1'
#
loop_
_entity.id
_entity.type
_entity.pdbx_description
1 polymer ?
#
loop_
_entity_poly.entity_id
_entity_poly.type
_entity_poly.pdbx_seq_one_letter_code
_entity_poly.pdbx_strand_id
1 'polypeptide(L)'
;MNIYLFIIASHTFRRDYTFDPELGGWLKYHPMPVEWQDAALRCHYEGAILASPLNEDIRKALTTIMANRAPVSTAIFTGISNTYSRTEYQSMEGVPISNIWLSWAASPKLNPSEENSIVLNVYGTVDVVPSSDPHPFICYRQTPYTELTKCGIEDTGYVLNQETGSCYKLSEQKLNWTNAYQSCAFDGAHLAIINSKAEADTLWNLAHKKSGEPSVLVGIQAWGARRTWLTVHGQSLSKAGYSEWRKGEPNNANGKEACGGIHAGNREEGILNDVECGTELYYICEIETAK
;
A
#
# COMPACT_ATOMS: atom_id res chain seq x y z
N MET A 1 -32.79 36.69 -5.03
CA MET A 1 -32.85 35.22 -5.12
C MET A 1 -31.43 34.72 -4.90
N ASN A 2 -31.07 34.42 -3.65
CA ASN A 2 -29.71 34.01 -3.27
C ASN A 2 -29.52 32.54 -3.66
N ILE A 3 -28.63 32.29 -4.62
CA ILE A 3 -28.19 30.95 -4.98
C ILE A 3 -27.12 30.57 -3.96
N TYR A 4 -27.46 29.73 -2.98
CA TYR A 4 -26.48 29.04 -2.17
C TYR A 4 -25.74 28.05 -3.09
N LEU A 5 -24.53 28.41 -3.48
CA LEU A 5 -23.57 27.48 -4.04
C LEU A 5 -23.16 26.54 -2.90
N PHE A 6 -23.77 25.36 -2.83
CA PHE A 6 -23.23 24.28 -2.00
C PHE A 6 -21.89 23.89 -2.62
N ILE A 7 -20.80 24.32 -1.98
CA ILE A 7 -19.48 23.72 -2.20
C ILE A 7 -19.63 22.29 -1.69
N ILE A 8 -19.84 21.34 -2.60
CA ILE A 8 -19.68 19.92 -2.28
C ILE A 8 -18.18 19.76 -2.06
N ALA A 9 -17.75 19.78 -0.80
CA ALA A 9 -16.40 19.35 -0.44
C ALA A 9 -16.20 17.97 -1.08
N SER A 10 -15.22 17.86 -1.98
CA SER A 10 -14.89 16.59 -2.60
C SER A 10 -14.34 15.68 -1.50
N HIS A 11 -15.15 14.74 -1.05
CA HIS A 11 -14.70 13.68 -0.17
C HIS A 11 -13.84 12.78 -1.04
N THR A 12 -12.54 12.98 -1.00
CA THR A 12 -11.62 12.20 -1.80
C THR A 12 -10.44 11.85 -0.92
N PHE A 13 -10.13 10.56 -0.81
CA PHE A 13 -8.94 10.06 -0.10
C PHE A 13 -8.13 9.15 -1.02
N ARG A 14 -8.62 7.95 -1.28
CA ARG A 14 -8.07 7.01 -2.25
C ARG A 14 -9.19 6.29 -2.97
N ARG A 15 -8.98 5.95 -4.25
CA ARG A 15 -10.01 5.33 -5.11
C ARG A 15 -10.38 3.90 -4.68
N ASP A 16 -9.49 3.23 -3.95
CA ASP A 16 -9.66 1.87 -3.44
C ASP A 16 -10.35 1.82 -2.06
N TYR A 17 -10.67 2.98 -1.47
CA TYR A 17 -11.47 3.09 -0.25
C TYR A 17 -12.93 3.45 -0.56
N THR A 18 -13.83 3.00 0.31
CA THR A 18 -15.27 3.34 0.26
C THR A 18 -15.59 4.32 1.38
N PHE A 19 -16.25 5.45 1.05
CA PHE A 19 -16.68 6.42 2.05
C PHE A 19 -17.95 5.95 2.75
N ASP A 20 -17.95 6.05 4.07
CA ASP A 20 -19.11 5.83 4.94
C ASP A 20 -19.59 7.20 5.47
N PRO A 21 -20.78 7.68 5.03
CA PRO A 21 -21.32 8.96 5.46
C PRO A 21 -21.73 9.02 6.93
N GLU A 22 -22.11 7.90 7.55
CA GLU A 22 -22.49 7.85 8.97
C GLU A 22 -21.25 8.07 9.85
N LEU A 23 -20.11 7.50 9.43
CA LEU A 23 -18.83 7.66 10.13
C LEU A 23 -18.05 8.92 9.75
N GLY A 24 -18.41 9.57 8.65
CA GLY A 24 -17.57 10.62 8.07
C GLY A 24 -16.14 10.13 7.82
N GLY A 25 -16.00 8.93 7.26
CA GLY A 25 -14.70 8.26 7.13
C GLY A 25 -14.64 7.27 5.98
N TRP A 26 -13.43 6.81 5.68
CA TRP A 26 -13.13 5.88 4.61
C TRP A 26 -12.77 4.51 5.17
N LEU A 27 -13.25 3.46 4.53
CA LEU A 27 -13.00 2.08 4.90
C LEU A 27 -12.52 1.26 3.68
N LYS A 28 -11.59 0.35 3.90
CA LYS A 28 -11.12 -0.61 2.89
C LYS A 28 -10.93 -1.99 3.49
N TYR A 29 -11.60 -2.97 2.92
CA TYR A 29 -11.42 -4.38 3.26
C TYR A 29 -10.25 -4.99 2.50
N HIS A 30 -9.35 -5.64 3.25
CA HIS A 30 -8.21 -6.38 2.75
C HIS A 30 -8.46 -7.88 2.96
N PRO A 31 -8.77 -8.64 1.90
CA PRO A 31 -9.16 -10.05 2.02
C PRO A 31 -7.97 -11.00 2.22
N MET A 32 -6.74 -10.57 1.91
CA MET A 32 -5.55 -11.40 2.02
C MET A 32 -5.07 -11.43 3.47
N PRO A 33 -5.08 -12.60 4.15
CA PRO A 33 -4.67 -12.69 5.54
C PRO A 33 -3.17 -12.44 5.71
N VAL A 34 -2.83 -11.67 6.74
CA VAL A 34 -1.45 -11.33 7.13
C VAL A 34 -1.36 -11.29 8.66
N GLU A 35 -0.16 -11.24 9.22
CA GLU A 35 0.06 -11.03 10.65
C GLU A 35 -0.40 -9.63 11.08
N TRP A 36 -0.70 -9.44 12.37
CA TRP A 36 -1.31 -8.19 12.85
C TRP A 36 -0.43 -6.97 12.60
N GLN A 37 0.88 -7.10 12.81
CA GLN A 37 1.83 -6.00 12.59
C GLN A 37 1.91 -5.60 11.11
N ASP A 38 1.83 -6.56 10.20
CA ASP A 38 1.78 -6.31 8.75
C ASP A 38 0.46 -5.63 8.34
N ALA A 39 -0.67 -6.03 8.94
CA ALA A 39 -1.95 -5.38 8.72
C ALA A 39 -1.92 -3.91 9.17
N ALA A 40 -1.39 -3.64 10.38
CA ALA A 40 -1.24 -2.30 10.92
C ALA A 40 -0.31 -1.44 10.05
N LEU A 41 0.83 -1.99 9.64
CA LEU A 41 1.80 -1.32 8.78
C LEU A 41 1.20 -0.99 7.40
N ARG A 42 0.43 -1.92 6.84
CA ARG A 42 -0.25 -1.73 5.57
C ARG A 42 -1.27 -0.59 5.65
N CYS A 43 -2.10 -0.54 6.68
CA CYS A 43 -3.03 0.59 6.84
C CYS A 43 -2.29 1.91 7.04
N HIS A 44 -1.21 1.92 7.84
CA HIS A 44 -0.40 3.11 8.08
C HIS A 44 0.16 3.71 6.79
N TYR A 45 0.83 2.88 5.97
CA TYR A 45 1.34 3.34 4.68
C TYR A 45 0.23 3.69 3.68
N GLU A 46 -0.98 3.14 3.85
CA GLU A 46 -2.12 3.58 3.07
C GLU A 46 -2.63 4.99 3.44
N GLY A 47 -2.10 5.60 4.50
CA GLY A 47 -2.58 6.87 5.06
C GLY A 47 -3.81 6.70 5.94
N ALA A 48 -4.00 5.50 6.49
CA ALA A 48 -5.11 5.08 7.33
C ALA A 48 -4.58 4.38 8.59
N ILE A 49 -5.48 3.82 9.40
CA ILE A 49 -5.14 2.96 10.55
C ILE A 49 -5.92 1.66 10.47
N LEU A 50 -5.41 0.61 11.14
CA LEU A 50 -6.17 -0.62 11.29
C LEU A 50 -7.41 -0.34 12.16
N ALA A 51 -8.59 -0.66 11.63
CA ALA A 51 -9.85 -0.19 12.21
C ALA A 51 -10.15 -0.84 13.57
N SER A 52 -10.49 -0.04 14.58
CA SER A 52 -10.94 -0.53 15.88
C SER A 52 -12.44 -0.31 16.08
N PRO A 53 -13.19 -1.27 16.67
CA PRO A 53 -14.62 -1.12 16.96
C PRO A 53 -14.84 -0.23 18.20
N LEU A 54 -14.42 1.05 18.15
CA LEU A 54 -14.42 1.96 19.30
C LEU A 54 -15.83 2.31 19.81
N ASN A 55 -16.84 2.23 18.94
CA ASN A 55 -18.24 2.49 19.26
C ASN A 55 -19.17 1.65 18.37
N GLU A 56 -20.48 1.76 18.63
CA GLU A 56 -21.54 1.03 17.90
C GLU A 56 -21.49 1.31 16.39
N ASP A 57 -21.32 2.56 16.00
CA ASP A 57 -21.37 2.99 14.60
C ASP A 57 -20.20 2.39 13.80
N ILE A 58 -18.97 2.48 14.33
CA ILE A 58 -17.79 1.89 13.68
C ILE A 58 -17.95 0.37 13.61
N ARG A 59 -18.35 -0.27 14.72
CA ARG A 59 -18.56 -1.73 14.75
C ARG A 59 -19.58 -2.17 13.70
N LYS A 60 -20.69 -1.44 13.55
CA LYS A 60 -21.73 -1.71 12.55
C LYS A 60 -21.21 -1.54 11.12
N ALA A 61 -20.39 -0.51 10.86
CA ALA A 61 -19.79 -0.33 9.54
C ALA A 61 -18.83 -1.48 9.19
N LEU A 62 -17.99 -1.90 10.14
CA LEU A 62 -17.07 -3.03 9.97
C LEU A 62 -17.82 -4.32 9.66
N THR A 63 -18.84 -4.67 10.44
CA THR A 63 -19.64 -5.89 10.21
C THR A 63 -20.42 -5.83 8.90
N THR A 64 -20.90 -4.64 8.50
CA THR A 64 -21.58 -4.44 7.21
C THR A 64 -20.63 -4.69 6.04
N ILE A 65 -19.40 -4.21 6.09
CA ILE A 65 -18.39 -4.48 5.05
C ILE A 65 -18.06 -5.98 5.00
N MET A 66 -17.90 -6.61 6.17
CA MET A 66 -17.66 -8.06 6.25
C MET A 66 -18.81 -8.86 5.64
N ALA A 67 -20.06 -8.54 5.98
CA ALA A 67 -21.23 -9.24 5.45
C ALA A 67 -21.35 -9.16 3.92
N ASN A 68 -20.84 -8.08 3.32
CA ASN A 68 -20.88 -7.86 1.87
C ASN A 68 -19.68 -8.45 1.11
N ARG A 69 -18.51 -8.57 1.75
CA ARG A 69 -17.24 -8.86 1.06
C ARG A 69 -16.49 -10.08 1.60
N ALA A 70 -16.84 -10.60 2.76
CA ALA A 70 -16.17 -11.71 3.42
C ALA A 70 -17.09 -12.94 3.53
N PRO A 71 -16.53 -14.16 3.54
CA PRO A 71 -17.27 -15.35 3.97
C PRO A 71 -17.82 -15.19 5.40
N VAL A 72 -18.97 -15.80 5.68
CA VAL A 72 -19.68 -15.69 6.98
C VAL A 72 -18.82 -16.14 8.17
N SER A 73 -17.89 -17.07 7.96
CA SER A 73 -16.99 -17.59 9.01
C SER A 73 -15.74 -16.76 9.24
N THR A 74 -15.56 -15.63 8.53
CA THR A 74 -14.34 -14.83 8.62
C THR A 74 -14.38 -13.89 9.81
N ALA A 75 -13.32 -13.91 10.61
CA ALA A 75 -12.98 -12.84 11.53
C ALA A 75 -11.92 -11.94 10.89
N ILE A 76 -11.96 -10.64 11.19
CA ILE A 76 -10.94 -9.68 10.78
C ILE A 76 -10.12 -9.24 11.98
N PHE A 77 -8.86 -8.88 11.76
CA PHE A 77 -8.12 -8.12 12.75
C PHE A 77 -8.78 -6.76 12.99
N THR A 78 -8.85 -6.39 14.27
CA THR A 78 -9.11 -5.01 14.69
C THR A 78 -7.81 -4.30 15.03
N GLY A 79 -7.85 -2.97 15.18
CA GLY A 79 -6.70 -2.19 15.64
C GLY A 79 -6.32 -2.39 17.12
N ILE A 80 -6.95 -3.32 17.84
CA ILE A 80 -6.68 -3.53 19.27
C ILE A 80 -5.71 -4.70 19.46
N SER A 81 -4.56 -4.42 20.09
CA SER A 81 -3.52 -5.41 20.38
C SER A 81 -2.71 -5.03 21.62
N ASN A 82 -1.99 -5.99 22.20
CA ASN A 82 -0.96 -5.75 23.23
C ASN A 82 0.48 -5.78 22.66
N THR A 83 0.66 -5.85 21.34
CA THR A 83 1.98 -5.91 20.69
C THR A 83 2.86 -4.70 21.04
N TYR A 84 2.28 -3.50 21.20
CA TYR A 84 3.03 -2.28 21.53
C TYR A 84 3.20 -2.01 23.03
N SER A 85 2.38 -2.66 23.86
CA SER A 85 2.41 -2.54 25.32
C SER A 85 2.19 -3.91 25.94
N ARG A 86 3.24 -4.51 26.52
CA ARG A 86 3.19 -5.86 27.10
C ARG A 86 2.18 -6.01 28.24
N THR A 87 1.62 -4.93 28.77
CA THR A 87 0.73 -4.98 29.93
C THR A 87 -0.68 -4.48 29.65
N GLU A 88 -0.95 -3.90 28.48
CA GLU A 88 -2.25 -3.31 28.19
C GLU A 88 -2.62 -3.43 26.71
N TYR A 89 -3.84 -3.89 26.43
CA TYR A 89 -4.39 -3.87 25.08
C TYR A 89 -4.86 -2.45 24.76
N GLN A 90 -4.41 -1.93 23.62
CA GLN A 90 -4.74 -0.60 23.17
C GLN A 90 -5.12 -0.63 21.69
N SER A 91 -6.09 0.20 21.32
CA SER A 91 -6.42 0.46 19.92
C SER A 91 -5.35 1.31 19.23
N MET A 92 -5.26 1.25 17.90
CA MET A 92 -4.40 2.12 17.09
C MET A 92 -4.72 3.62 17.26
N GLU A 93 -5.94 3.92 17.70
CA GLU A 93 -6.43 5.27 18.04
C GLU A 93 -5.99 5.73 19.44
N GLY A 94 -5.25 4.90 20.19
CA GLY A 94 -4.75 5.21 21.53
C GLY A 94 -5.76 5.00 22.66
N VAL A 95 -6.93 4.43 22.38
CA VAL A 95 -7.95 4.12 23.38
C VAL A 95 -7.65 2.77 24.03
N PRO A 96 -7.49 2.69 25.36
CA PRO A 96 -7.35 1.43 26.08
C PRO A 96 -8.57 0.53 25.94
N ILE A 97 -8.38 -0.79 25.92
CA ILE A 97 -9.50 -1.75 25.77
C ILE A 97 -10.56 -1.60 26.88
N SER A 98 -10.17 -1.17 28.08
CA SER A 98 -11.06 -0.93 29.22
C SER A 98 -12.06 0.20 28.98
N ASN A 99 -11.77 1.09 28.04
CA ASN A 99 -12.62 2.22 27.65
C ASN A 99 -13.45 1.94 26.38
N ILE A 100 -13.40 0.71 25.85
CA ILE A 100 -14.12 0.32 24.63
C ILE A 100 -15.21 -0.69 25.02
N TRP A 101 -16.44 -0.43 24.59
CA TRP A 101 -17.55 -1.36 24.83
C TRP A 101 -17.51 -2.51 23.81
N LEU A 102 -17.00 -3.66 24.25
CA LEU A 102 -16.84 -4.87 23.43
C LEU A 102 -17.82 -5.97 23.85
N SER A 103 -18.38 -6.67 22.87
CA SER A 103 -19.18 -7.88 23.07
C SER A 103 -18.32 -9.11 22.79
N TRP A 104 -17.99 -9.91 23.79
CA TRP A 104 -17.10 -11.06 23.64
C TRP A 104 -17.86 -12.30 23.16
N ALA A 105 -17.28 -13.05 22.21
CA ALA A 105 -17.85 -14.31 21.72
C ALA A 105 -17.79 -15.42 22.79
N ALA A 106 -16.74 -15.40 23.61
CA ALA A 106 -16.54 -16.24 24.79
C ALA A 106 -15.78 -15.45 25.85
N SER A 107 -15.69 -15.97 27.08
CA SER A 107 -14.90 -15.33 28.13
C SER A 107 -13.46 -15.11 27.67
N PRO A 108 -12.96 -13.85 27.65
CA PRO A 108 -11.68 -13.53 27.04
C PRO A 108 -10.52 -14.14 27.83
N LYS A 109 -9.58 -14.74 27.12
CA LYS A 109 -8.33 -15.27 27.68
C LYS A 109 -7.20 -14.27 27.46
N LEU A 110 -7.26 -13.13 28.14
CA LEU A 110 -6.23 -12.10 28.04
C LEU A 110 -4.95 -12.59 28.72
N ASN A 111 -3.90 -12.82 27.92
CA ASN A 111 -2.58 -13.14 28.43
C ASN A 111 -1.58 -12.01 28.12
N PRO A 112 -1.10 -11.26 29.13
CA PRO A 112 -0.12 -10.19 28.94
C PRO A 112 1.26 -10.70 28.51
N SER A 113 1.59 -11.98 28.75
CA SER A 113 2.92 -12.52 28.42
C SER A 113 3.06 -12.95 26.95
N GLU A 114 1.98 -12.91 26.19
CA GLU A 114 1.92 -13.34 24.78
C GLU A 114 1.40 -12.19 23.92
N GLU A 115 1.95 -12.05 22.72
CA GLU A 115 1.50 -11.06 21.74
C GLU A 115 0.18 -11.51 21.11
N ASN A 116 -0.90 -10.83 21.50
CA ASN A 116 -2.26 -11.17 21.18
C ASN A 116 -3.00 -9.95 20.64
N SER A 117 -3.88 -10.20 19.70
CA SER A 117 -4.68 -9.20 19.02
C SER A 117 -6.16 -9.55 19.11
N ILE A 118 -7.00 -8.53 19.01
CA ILE A 118 -8.45 -8.70 19.04
C ILE A 118 -8.95 -8.82 17.61
N VAL A 119 -9.74 -9.87 17.35
CA VAL A 119 -10.46 -10.05 16.09
C VAL A 119 -11.95 -9.76 16.27
N LEU A 120 -12.59 -9.28 15.20
CA LEU A 120 -14.03 -9.03 15.12
C LEU A 120 -14.65 -9.99 14.11
N ASN A 121 -15.75 -10.64 14.46
CA ASN A 121 -16.50 -11.49 13.53
C ASN A 121 -17.70 -10.75 12.92
N VAL A 122 -18.33 -11.36 11.92
CA VAL A 122 -19.48 -10.77 11.19
C VAL A 122 -20.70 -10.49 12.08
N TYR A 123 -20.81 -11.18 13.22
CA TYR A 123 -21.90 -11.00 14.19
C TYR A 123 -21.65 -9.84 15.16
N GLY A 124 -20.49 -9.17 15.07
CA GLY A 124 -20.14 -8.03 15.91
C GLY A 124 -19.55 -8.42 17.27
N THR A 125 -19.23 -9.69 17.49
CA THR A 125 -18.54 -10.13 18.70
C THR A 125 -17.05 -10.27 18.46
N VAL A 126 -16.25 -10.09 19.51
CA VAL A 126 -14.80 -10.13 19.47
C VAL A 126 -14.21 -11.35 20.18
N ASP A 127 -12.98 -11.72 19.81
CA ASP A 127 -12.19 -12.75 20.47
C ASP A 127 -10.69 -12.39 20.49
N VAL A 128 -9.91 -13.07 21.32
CA VAL A 128 -8.45 -12.92 21.45
C VAL A 128 -7.76 -14.00 20.63
N VAL A 129 -6.82 -13.61 19.77
CA VAL A 129 -6.00 -14.55 18.99
C VAL A 129 -4.51 -14.17 19.06
N PRO A 130 -3.59 -15.13 18.84
CA PRO A 130 -2.19 -14.81 18.63
C PRO A 130 -2.01 -13.80 17.49
N SER A 131 -1.16 -12.79 17.68
CA SER A 131 -0.95 -11.74 16.68
C SER A 131 -0.28 -12.24 15.40
N SER A 132 0.39 -13.40 15.49
CA SER A 132 0.99 -14.12 14.36
C SER A 132 -0.02 -14.91 13.52
N ASP A 133 -1.25 -15.12 14.00
CA ASP A 133 -2.25 -15.89 13.26
C ASP A 133 -2.80 -15.03 12.11
N PRO A 134 -2.62 -15.41 10.83
CA PRO A 134 -2.96 -14.52 9.73
C PRO A 134 -4.47 -14.29 9.62
N HIS A 135 -4.90 -13.03 9.61
CA HIS A 135 -6.30 -12.65 9.42
C HIS A 135 -6.44 -11.55 8.36
N PRO A 136 -7.56 -11.52 7.61
CA PRO A 136 -7.93 -10.36 6.83
C PRO A 136 -8.22 -9.17 7.75
N PHE A 137 -8.33 -7.97 7.20
CA PHE A 137 -8.45 -6.76 8.02
C PHE A 137 -9.18 -5.64 7.29
N ILE A 138 -9.58 -4.61 8.03
CA ILE A 138 -10.17 -3.39 7.47
C ILE A 138 -9.31 -2.21 7.91
N CYS A 139 -8.88 -1.39 6.96
CA CYS A 139 -8.30 -0.09 7.25
C CYS A 139 -9.42 0.95 7.37
N TYR A 140 -9.31 1.83 8.36
CA TYR A 140 -10.20 2.95 8.59
C TYR A 140 -9.42 4.26 8.58
N ARG A 141 -10.02 5.29 8.00
CA ARG A 141 -9.53 6.65 8.06
C ARG A 141 -10.69 7.59 8.34
N GLN A 142 -10.70 8.22 9.51
CA GLN A 142 -11.59 9.35 9.76
C GLN A 142 -11.19 10.52 8.86
N THR A 143 -12.16 11.23 8.28
CA THR A 143 -11.85 12.46 7.52
C THR A 143 -11.85 13.68 8.42
N PRO A 144 -10.70 14.31 8.70
CA PRO A 144 -10.61 15.76 8.63
C PRO A 144 -10.60 16.18 7.15
N TYR A 145 -11.20 17.32 6.81
CA TYR A 145 -11.10 17.88 5.45
C TYR A 145 -9.62 18.06 5.09
N THR A 146 -9.18 17.42 4.00
CA THR A 146 -7.83 17.51 3.48
C THR A 146 -7.87 17.74 1.97
N GLU A 147 -7.11 18.74 1.52
CA GLU A 147 -6.92 19.02 0.09
C GLU A 147 -6.08 17.91 -0.52
N LEU A 148 -6.61 17.21 -1.52
CA LEU A 148 -5.82 16.25 -2.28
C LEU A 148 -4.87 16.96 -3.25
N THR A 149 -3.73 16.32 -3.52
CA THR A 149 -2.86 16.71 -4.61
C THR A 149 -3.51 16.43 -5.96
N LYS A 150 -2.90 16.92 -7.04
CA LYS A 150 -3.30 16.58 -8.42
C LYS A 150 -3.22 15.07 -8.72
N CYS A 151 -2.54 14.31 -7.88
CA CYS A 151 -2.42 12.86 -7.96
C CYS A 151 -3.57 12.11 -7.29
N GLY A 152 -4.52 12.82 -6.68
CA GLY A 152 -5.65 12.20 -6.00
C GLY A 152 -5.26 11.49 -4.70
N ILE A 153 -4.15 11.91 -4.08
CA ILE A 153 -3.68 11.47 -2.77
C ILE A 153 -3.10 12.66 -1.99
N GLU A 154 -2.91 12.52 -0.69
CA GLU A 154 -2.39 13.59 0.17
C GLU A 154 -0.88 13.73 0.17
N ASP A 155 -0.17 12.65 -0.16
CA ASP A 155 1.29 12.64 -0.16
C ASP A 155 1.81 13.56 -1.28
N THR A 156 2.38 14.68 -0.85
CA THR A 156 2.99 15.70 -1.73
C THR A 156 4.26 15.21 -2.43
N GLY A 157 4.80 14.05 -2.04
CA GLY A 157 5.92 13.40 -2.71
C GLY A 157 5.58 12.87 -4.10
N TYR A 158 4.30 12.62 -4.40
CA TYR A 158 3.84 12.28 -5.74
C TYR A 158 3.62 13.53 -6.58
N VAL A 159 4.38 13.64 -7.68
CA VAL A 159 4.33 14.78 -8.58
C VAL A 159 3.74 14.35 -9.92
N LEU A 160 2.66 15.02 -10.34
CA LEU A 160 2.02 14.79 -11.64
C LEU A 160 2.95 15.25 -12.77
N ASN A 161 3.29 14.32 -13.66
CA ASN A 161 3.90 14.63 -14.94
C ASN A 161 2.79 14.86 -15.98
N GLN A 162 2.75 16.07 -16.56
CA GLN A 162 1.71 16.44 -17.54
C GLN A 162 1.84 15.70 -18.87
N GLU A 163 3.05 15.30 -19.26
CA GLU A 163 3.33 14.64 -20.54
C GLU A 163 2.89 13.18 -20.51
N THR A 164 3.20 12.45 -19.43
CA THR A 164 2.80 11.05 -19.29
C THR A 164 1.35 10.90 -18.80
N GLY A 165 0.87 11.88 -18.03
CA GLY A 165 -0.41 11.79 -17.33
C GLY A 165 -0.37 10.88 -16.10
N SER A 166 0.81 10.50 -15.62
CA SER A 166 0.98 9.72 -14.40
C SER A 166 1.65 10.54 -13.31
N CYS A 167 1.48 10.11 -12.06
CA CYS A 167 2.15 10.69 -10.91
C CYS A 167 3.28 9.78 -10.45
N TYR A 168 4.45 10.37 -10.20
CA TYR A 168 5.63 9.62 -9.78
C TYR A 168 6.20 10.13 -8.47
N LYS A 169 6.75 9.20 -7.67
CA LYS A 169 7.48 9.49 -6.45
C LYS A 169 8.78 8.69 -6.45
N LEU A 170 9.90 9.38 -6.31
CA LEU A 170 11.21 8.78 -6.11
C LEU A 170 11.43 8.55 -4.62
N SER A 171 11.87 7.34 -4.24
CA SER A 171 12.06 6.99 -2.84
C SER A 171 13.18 7.80 -2.16
N GLU A 172 13.01 8.03 -0.85
CA GLU A 172 14.06 8.62 0.00
C GLU A 172 14.98 7.58 0.63
N GLN A 173 14.53 6.33 0.70
CA GLN A 173 15.26 5.19 1.26
C GLN A 173 15.47 4.10 0.22
N LYS A 174 16.51 3.29 0.44
CA LYS A 174 16.81 2.11 -0.38
C LYS A 174 16.06 0.90 0.16
N LEU A 175 15.53 0.08 -0.73
CA LEU A 175 14.89 -1.20 -0.41
C LEU A 175 15.28 -2.22 -1.48
N ASN A 176 15.22 -3.51 -1.13
CA ASN A 176 15.24 -4.57 -2.14
C ASN A 176 13.95 -4.53 -3.00
N TRP A 177 13.94 -5.22 -4.15
CA TRP A 177 12.84 -5.11 -5.10
C TRP A 177 11.48 -5.52 -4.54
N THR A 178 11.43 -6.60 -3.75
CA THR A 178 10.18 -7.07 -3.13
C THR A 178 9.61 -6.05 -2.14
N ASN A 179 10.46 -5.46 -1.30
CA ASN A 179 10.05 -4.46 -0.33
C ASN A 179 9.69 -3.13 -1.01
N ALA A 180 10.37 -2.77 -2.10
CA ALA A 180 10.03 -1.61 -2.92
C ALA A 180 8.66 -1.78 -3.60
N TYR A 181 8.37 -2.98 -4.14
CA TYR A 181 7.06 -3.34 -4.68
C TYR A 181 5.95 -3.17 -3.64
N GLN A 182 6.16 -3.69 -2.43
CA GLN A 182 5.21 -3.55 -1.33
C GLN A 182 5.02 -2.09 -0.89
N SER A 183 6.11 -1.33 -0.78
CA SER A 183 6.08 0.09 -0.42
C SER A 183 5.19 0.91 -1.37
N CYS A 184 5.39 0.76 -2.69
CA CYS A 184 4.52 1.44 -3.66
C CYS A 184 3.06 0.96 -3.57
N ALA A 185 2.84 -0.35 -3.42
CA ALA A 185 1.50 -0.90 -3.25
C ALA A 185 0.79 -0.32 -2.02
N PHE A 186 1.52 -0.05 -0.94
CA PHE A 186 0.96 0.57 0.24
C PHE A 186 0.57 2.04 0.00
N ASP A 187 1.33 2.79 -0.79
CA ASP A 187 0.93 4.15 -1.20
C ASP A 187 -0.31 4.15 -2.13
N GLY A 188 -0.81 2.98 -2.56
CA GLY A 188 -1.86 2.87 -3.59
C GLY A 188 -1.34 3.07 -5.01
N ALA A 189 -0.02 2.99 -5.15
CA ALA A 189 0.74 3.05 -6.38
C ALA A 189 1.20 1.64 -6.78
N HIS A 190 2.00 1.54 -7.84
CA HIS A 190 2.83 0.37 -8.12
C HIS A 190 4.26 0.83 -8.38
N LEU A 191 5.23 -0.09 -8.38
CA LEU A 191 6.54 0.24 -8.95
C LEU A 191 6.35 0.69 -10.40
N ALA A 192 7.00 1.79 -10.78
CA ALA A 192 6.76 2.43 -12.06
C ALA A 192 6.97 1.47 -13.23
N ILE A 193 6.06 1.48 -14.18
CA ILE A 193 6.13 0.66 -15.39
C ILE A 193 6.46 1.60 -16.53
N ILE A 194 7.48 1.27 -17.33
CA ILE A 194 7.81 2.12 -18.48
C ILE A 194 6.93 1.69 -19.65
N ASN A 195 6.00 2.55 -20.04
CA ASN A 195 5.08 2.32 -21.14
C ASN A 195 5.43 3.09 -22.41
N SER A 196 6.38 4.04 -22.36
CA SER A 196 6.80 4.83 -23.51
C SER A 196 8.19 5.43 -23.34
N LYS A 197 8.77 5.94 -24.43
CA LYS A 197 10.04 6.68 -24.37
C LYS A 197 9.95 7.97 -23.54
N ALA A 198 8.85 8.71 -23.64
CA ALA A 198 8.62 9.93 -22.85
C ALA A 198 8.58 9.63 -21.34
N GLU A 199 7.99 8.50 -20.97
CA GLU A 199 8.01 8.01 -19.60
C GLU A 199 9.40 7.56 -19.16
N ALA A 200 10.13 6.84 -20.03
CA ALA A 200 11.50 6.45 -19.75
C ALA A 200 12.39 7.67 -19.43
N ASP A 201 12.24 8.76 -20.19
CA ASP A 201 12.97 10.01 -19.98
C ASP A 201 12.54 10.71 -18.68
N THR A 202 11.25 10.67 -18.36
CA THR A 202 10.71 11.17 -17.09
C THR A 202 11.32 10.42 -15.91
N LEU A 203 11.29 9.09 -15.93
CA LEU A 203 11.83 8.26 -14.86
C LEU A 203 13.34 8.40 -14.74
N TRP A 204 14.06 8.56 -15.85
CA TRP A 204 15.50 8.78 -15.83
C TRP A 204 15.85 10.12 -15.17
N ASN A 205 15.13 11.19 -15.48
CA ASN A 205 15.31 12.49 -14.82
C ASN A 205 15.08 12.43 -13.31
N LEU A 206 14.16 11.57 -12.85
CA LEU A 206 13.99 11.29 -11.41
C LEU A 206 15.17 10.49 -10.87
N ALA A 207 15.52 9.38 -11.51
CA ALA A 207 16.61 8.50 -11.08
C ALA A 207 17.96 9.24 -10.98
N HIS A 208 18.23 10.15 -11.92
CA HIS A 208 19.45 10.95 -11.98
C HIS A 208 19.65 11.85 -10.75
N LYS A 209 18.57 12.20 -10.03
CA LYS A 209 18.65 12.92 -8.74
C LYS A 209 19.39 12.11 -7.66
N LYS A 210 19.48 10.79 -7.80
CA LYS A 210 20.29 9.90 -6.97
C LYS A 210 21.63 9.60 -7.66
N SER A 211 22.32 10.65 -8.09
CA SER A 211 23.61 10.54 -8.77
C SER A 211 24.58 9.68 -7.97
N GLY A 212 25.21 8.70 -8.62
CA GLY A 212 26.12 7.74 -7.98
C GLY A 212 25.53 6.35 -7.77
N GLU A 213 24.21 6.19 -7.93
CA GLU A 213 23.58 4.87 -7.96
C GLU A 213 23.73 4.21 -9.35
N PRO A 214 23.90 2.88 -9.42
CA PRO A 214 23.98 2.18 -10.71
C PRO A 214 22.62 2.10 -11.41
N SER A 215 21.55 1.96 -10.63
CA SER A 215 20.17 1.82 -11.09
C SER A 215 19.20 2.31 -10.02
N VAL A 216 17.98 2.63 -10.43
CA VAL A 216 16.81 2.85 -9.57
C VAL A 216 15.72 1.85 -9.96
N LEU A 217 15.17 1.12 -8.99
CA LEU A 217 14.25 0.01 -9.23
C LEU A 217 12.95 0.47 -9.88
N VAL A 218 12.46 -0.34 -10.83
CA VAL A 218 11.19 -0.18 -11.53
C VAL A 218 10.42 -1.50 -11.54
N GLY A 219 9.15 -1.45 -11.95
CA GLY A 219 8.18 -2.53 -11.81
C GLY A 219 8.31 -3.63 -12.84
N ILE A 220 9.51 -4.17 -13.07
CA ILE A 220 9.73 -5.31 -13.97
C ILE A 220 10.57 -6.42 -13.30
N GLN A 221 10.26 -7.67 -13.63
CA GLN A 221 10.93 -8.85 -13.11
C GLN A 221 11.00 -9.95 -14.19
N ALA A 222 12.10 -10.70 -14.22
CA ALA A 222 12.26 -11.88 -15.05
C ALA A 222 11.59 -13.09 -14.39
N TRP A 223 10.71 -13.75 -15.13
CA TRP A 223 9.90 -14.87 -14.62
C TRP A 223 10.19 -16.19 -15.32
N GLY A 224 10.20 -17.26 -14.53
CA GLY A 224 10.39 -18.64 -14.98
C GLY A 224 11.77 -18.97 -15.55
N ALA A 225 11.99 -20.24 -15.89
CA ALA A 225 13.26 -20.72 -16.44
C ALA A 225 13.67 -20.04 -17.76
N ARG A 226 12.69 -19.51 -18.52
CA ARG A 226 12.92 -18.78 -19.77
C ARG A 226 13.28 -17.31 -19.56
N ARG A 227 13.33 -16.81 -18.31
CA ARG A 227 13.61 -15.42 -17.96
C ARG A 227 12.77 -14.41 -18.76
N THR A 228 11.47 -14.66 -18.84
CA THR A 228 10.57 -13.74 -19.54
C THR A 228 10.35 -12.51 -18.68
N TRP A 229 10.73 -11.32 -19.17
CA TRP A 229 10.53 -10.06 -18.46
C TRP A 229 9.06 -9.63 -18.49
N LEU A 230 8.49 -9.50 -17.31
CA LEU A 230 7.11 -9.07 -17.09
C LEU A 230 7.08 -7.82 -16.21
N THR A 231 6.08 -6.98 -16.44
CA THR A 231 5.76 -5.87 -15.52
C THR A 231 5.06 -6.41 -14.27
N VAL A 232 4.97 -5.60 -13.22
CA VAL A 232 4.16 -5.91 -12.02
C VAL A 232 2.66 -6.08 -12.32
N HIS A 233 2.20 -5.65 -13.50
CA HIS A 233 0.85 -5.94 -14.02
C HIS A 233 0.78 -7.20 -14.89
N GLY A 234 1.88 -7.95 -15.03
CA GLY A 234 1.94 -9.21 -15.77
C GLY A 234 2.05 -9.08 -17.30
N GLN A 235 2.29 -7.87 -17.81
CA GLN A 235 2.48 -7.65 -19.25
C GLN A 235 3.94 -7.92 -19.65
N SER A 236 4.18 -8.42 -20.87
CA SER A 236 5.55 -8.40 -21.42
C SER A 236 5.99 -6.97 -21.71
N LEU A 237 7.29 -6.68 -21.65
CA LEU A 237 7.83 -5.34 -21.92
C LEU A 237 7.40 -4.77 -23.28
N SER A 238 7.39 -5.61 -24.32
CA SER A 238 6.89 -5.25 -25.65
C SER A 238 5.41 -4.85 -25.67
N LYS A 239 4.59 -5.45 -24.81
CA LYS A 239 3.16 -5.11 -24.68
C LYS A 239 2.96 -3.88 -23.80
N ALA A 240 3.82 -3.69 -22.80
CA ALA A 240 3.82 -2.50 -21.96
C ALA A 240 4.18 -1.24 -22.77
N GLY A 241 5.04 -1.37 -23.78
CA GLY A 241 5.37 -0.31 -24.74
C GLY A 241 6.82 0.18 -24.69
N TYR A 242 7.64 -0.39 -23.79
CA TYR A 242 9.06 -0.06 -23.69
C TYR A 242 9.91 -1.28 -23.35
N SER A 243 10.99 -1.48 -24.09
CA SER A 243 11.91 -2.61 -23.88
C SER A 243 13.35 -2.28 -24.32
N GLU A 244 13.77 -1.03 -24.15
CA GLU A 244 15.13 -0.60 -24.49
C GLU A 244 16.06 -0.86 -23.31
N TRP A 245 17.04 -1.73 -23.53
CA TRP A 245 18.03 -2.13 -22.55
C TRP A 245 19.35 -1.41 -22.78
N ARG A 246 20.10 -1.21 -21.70
CA ARG A 246 21.49 -0.81 -21.78
C ARG A 246 22.29 -1.78 -22.64
N LYS A 247 23.29 -1.27 -23.35
CA LYS A 247 24.14 -2.11 -24.18
C LYS A 247 24.79 -3.21 -23.32
N GLY A 248 24.50 -4.46 -23.67
CA GLY A 248 24.97 -5.64 -22.94
C GLY A 248 23.93 -6.22 -21.97
N GLU A 249 22.83 -5.51 -21.73
CA GLU A 249 21.74 -5.94 -20.85
C GLU A 249 20.54 -6.52 -21.62
N PRO A 250 19.73 -7.38 -20.98
CA PRO A 250 19.94 -7.93 -19.64
C PRO A 250 21.00 -9.04 -19.64
N ASN A 251 22.00 -8.96 -18.74
CA ASN A 251 23.18 -9.84 -18.76
C ASN A 251 23.11 -11.00 -17.75
N ASN A 252 22.19 -10.94 -16.78
CA ASN A 252 22.08 -11.92 -15.70
C ASN A 252 23.38 -12.12 -14.91
N ALA A 253 23.99 -11.05 -14.39
CA ALA A 253 25.30 -11.13 -13.78
C ALA A 253 25.30 -12.17 -12.65
N ASN A 254 26.27 -13.08 -12.70
CA ASN A 254 26.42 -14.19 -11.74
C ASN A 254 25.19 -15.11 -11.58
N GLY A 255 24.23 -15.05 -12.51
CA GLY A 255 22.99 -15.82 -12.42
C GLY A 255 21.96 -15.28 -11.42
N LYS A 256 22.12 -14.04 -10.95
CA LYS A 256 21.33 -13.49 -9.82
C LYS A 256 20.43 -12.31 -10.18
N GLU A 257 20.57 -11.75 -11.38
CA GLU A 257 19.82 -10.55 -11.77
C GLU A 257 18.50 -10.97 -12.40
N ALA A 258 17.41 -10.70 -11.70
CA ALA A 258 16.06 -11.04 -12.14
C ALA A 258 15.05 -9.92 -11.91
N CYS A 259 15.49 -8.77 -11.41
CA CYS A 259 14.67 -7.59 -11.19
C CYS A 259 15.19 -6.45 -12.06
N GLY A 260 14.35 -5.48 -12.42
CA GLY A 260 14.76 -4.38 -13.29
C GLY A 260 14.90 -3.05 -12.57
N GLY A 261 15.79 -2.23 -13.11
CA GLY A 261 15.92 -0.83 -12.77
C GLY A 261 16.11 0.01 -14.02
N ILE A 262 15.88 1.31 -13.90
CA ILE A 262 16.35 2.28 -14.86
C ILE A 262 17.80 2.66 -14.52
N HIS A 263 18.67 2.71 -15.53
CA HIS A 263 20.05 3.12 -15.33
C HIS A 263 20.10 4.59 -14.90
N ALA A 264 20.84 4.90 -13.82
CA ALA A 264 20.90 6.27 -13.27
C ALA A 264 22.15 7.05 -13.71
N GLY A 265 22.95 6.51 -14.63
CA GLY A 265 24.20 7.13 -15.10
C GLY A 265 24.01 8.26 -16.13
N ASN A 266 25.08 9.02 -16.34
CA ASN A 266 25.07 10.30 -17.09
C ASN A 266 25.14 10.18 -18.62
N ARG A 267 25.26 8.97 -19.18
CA ARG A 267 25.57 8.78 -20.61
C ARG A 267 24.53 7.99 -21.38
N GLU A 268 23.53 7.48 -20.69
CA GLU A 268 22.66 6.42 -21.15
C GLU A 268 21.28 6.63 -20.53
N GLU A 269 20.53 7.55 -21.13
CA GLU A 269 19.25 8.06 -20.62
C GLU A 269 18.11 7.08 -20.86
N GLY A 270 17.25 6.88 -19.86
CA GLY A 270 15.98 6.17 -20.06
C GLY A 270 16.09 4.65 -20.25
N ILE A 271 17.25 4.03 -20.11
CA ILE A 271 17.44 2.62 -20.48
C ILE A 271 17.39 1.65 -19.29
N LEU A 272 16.89 0.45 -19.56
CA LEU A 272 16.73 -0.62 -18.58
C LEU A 272 18.05 -1.31 -18.25
N ASN A 273 18.16 -1.77 -17.01
CA ASN A 273 19.24 -2.62 -16.50
C ASN A 273 18.64 -3.74 -15.64
N ASP A 274 19.11 -4.97 -15.75
CA ASP A 274 18.78 -6.00 -14.76
C ASP A 274 19.68 -5.89 -13.54
N VAL A 275 19.12 -6.21 -12.37
CA VAL A 275 19.77 -6.10 -11.07
C VAL A 275 19.40 -7.30 -10.20
N GLU A 276 20.29 -7.62 -9.26
CA GLU A 276 20.03 -8.63 -8.24
C GLU A 276 18.91 -8.14 -7.31
N CYS A 277 17.81 -8.91 -7.23
CA CYS A 277 16.58 -8.51 -6.55
C CYS A 277 16.77 -8.17 -5.06
N GLY A 278 17.77 -8.79 -4.42
CA GLY A 278 18.12 -8.54 -3.01
C GLY A 278 18.93 -7.27 -2.79
N THR A 279 19.44 -6.62 -3.84
CA THR A 279 20.20 -5.37 -3.72
C THR A 279 19.28 -4.25 -3.29
N GLU A 280 19.65 -3.55 -2.23
CA GLU A 280 18.92 -2.37 -1.77
C GLU A 280 19.26 -1.16 -2.65
N LEU A 281 18.26 -0.66 -3.37
CA LEU A 281 18.37 0.48 -4.26
C LEU A 281 17.20 1.44 -4.03
N TYR A 282 17.34 2.69 -4.46
CA TYR A 282 16.19 3.58 -4.56
C TYR A 282 15.20 3.04 -5.59
N TYR A 283 13.94 3.47 -5.53
CA TYR A 283 12.87 3.00 -6.39
C TYR A 283 11.93 4.13 -6.76
N ILE A 284 11.17 3.96 -7.84
CA ILE A 284 10.16 4.92 -8.25
C ILE A 284 8.78 4.25 -8.22
N CYS A 285 7.84 4.89 -7.52
CA CYS A 285 6.43 4.51 -7.52
C CYS A 285 5.66 5.35 -8.53
N GLU A 286 4.60 4.76 -9.08
CA GLU A 286 3.72 5.35 -10.07
C GLU A 286 2.25 5.18 -9.70
N ILE A 287 1.48 6.25 -9.89
CA ILE A 287 0.02 6.23 -9.90
C ILE A 287 -0.44 6.62 -11.31
N GLU A 288 -1.03 5.68 -12.02
CA GLU A 288 -1.72 5.96 -13.28
C GLU A 288 -2.92 6.87 -13.00
N THR A 289 -2.96 8.06 -13.60
CA THR A 289 -4.20 8.85 -13.59
C THR A 289 -5.08 8.40 -14.76
N ALA A 290 -6.39 8.35 -14.53
CA ALA A 290 -7.33 7.93 -15.57
C ALA A 290 -7.26 8.94 -16.73
N LYS A 291 -6.86 8.48 -17.92
CA LYS A 291 -6.92 9.25 -19.16
C LYS A 291 -8.36 9.52 -19.58
#